data_AF-A0A7S7U9U8-F1
#
_entry.id   AF-A0A7S7U9U8-F1
#
_cell.length_a   1.000
_cell.length_b   1.000
_cell.length_c   1.000
_cell.angle_alpha   90.00
_cell.angle_beta   90.00
_cell.angle_gamma   90.00
#
_symmetry.space_group_name_H-M   'P 1'
#
loop_
_entity.id
_entity.type
_entity.pdbx_description
1 polymer ?
#
loop_
_entity_poly.entity_id
_entity_poly.type
_entity_poly.pdbx_seq_one_letter_code
_entity_poly.pdbx_strand_id
1 'polypeptide(L)'
;MGRIFSWIGTVLSVPVGLCFGVACLLTVASASCGEAADQQGTAVGKTQPQPEIIKRIASLSGYARFGFSGLAFGAGRLYVATNIGLIELQGTSIKSLHTWYPSDDVVEGPWFDETSLWIQHVHDGVLRRLDDAGWHPVALPPPPNAYGYYTRRDMAEGFHVTSDSTGPRLIGADHVWAWKPPDRWSIESSPAAPEYSGSVGVAFFRGREARIMRLGSCFGGPLPCDYAYYWRGGDGWSEARTLPLARPRQVLGTADGIFARGDKGELVRLDDIGAVVLETPGPCEAIARTSVDKLTASFVGAGIFTLSPEGWTKVLASPYGPSEGEHWAYLAEKDGVIAYATTSMPTHDGKREAGTTALWVAEAGNWTRIDVEQAAKN
;
A
#
# COMPACT_ATOMS: atom_id res chain seq x y z
N MET A 1 -12.14 -55.08 7.74
CA MET A 1 -12.55 -55.87 6.56
C MET A 1 -13.39 -54.95 5.70
N GLY A 2 -13.07 -54.54 4.47
CA GLY A 2 -12.19 -55.03 3.42
C GLY A 2 -12.92 -54.73 2.09
N ARG A 3 -12.15 -54.48 1.01
CA ARG A 3 -12.53 -54.21 -0.42
C ARG A 3 -12.66 -52.71 -0.73
N ILE A 4 -11.74 -52.05 -1.43
CA ILE A 4 -11.09 -52.29 -2.75
C ILE A 4 -12.11 -52.41 -3.89
N PHE A 5 -12.17 -51.38 -4.74
CA PHE A 5 -12.32 -51.53 -6.19
C PHE A 5 -11.52 -50.46 -6.93
N SER A 6 -10.63 -50.94 -7.79
CA SER A 6 -9.90 -50.24 -8.85
C SER A 6 -10.75 -50.29 -10.13
N TRP A 7 -10.65 -49.29 -11.02
CA TRP A 7 -10.75 -49.50 -12.47
C TRP A 7 -9.93 -48.48 -13.26
N ILE A 8 -9.40 -48.97 -14.38
CA ILE A 8 -8.39 -48.44 -15.30
C ILE A 8 -9.07 -48.03 -16.62
N GLY A 9 -8.43 -47.10 -17.37
CA GLY A 9 -8.54 -46.93 -18.83
C GLY A 9 -9.38 -45.73 -19.25
N THR A 10 -9.01 -44.88 -20.22
CA THR A 10 -8.33 -45.18 -21.49
C THR A 10 -7.79 -43.89 -22.12
N VAL A 11 -6.62 -43.99 -22.75
CA VAL A 11 -5.97 -42.95 -23.59
C VAL A 11 -6.59 -42.97 -24.99
N LEU A 12 -6.96 -41.82 -25.54
CA LEU A 12 -7.24 -41.66 -26.97
C LEU A 12 -6.49 -40.45 -27.52
N SER A 13 -5.59 -40.78 -28.44
CA SER A 13 -4.80 -39.91 -29.31
C SER A 13 -5.68 -39.29 -30.41
N VAL A 14 -5.35 -38.06 -30.83
CA VAL A 14 -5.92 -37.40 -32.00
C VAL A 14 -4.78 -36.99 -32.94
N PRO A 15 -4.94 -37.13 -34.28
CA PRO A 15 -3.83 -37.10 -35.22
C PRO A 15 -3.49 -35.70 -35.74
N VAL A 16 -2.22 -35.59 -36.12
CA VAL A 16 -1.57 -34.48 -36.82
C VAL A 16 -2.08 -34.40 -38.27
N GLY A 17 -2.46 -33.20 -38.71
CA GLY A 17 -2.73 -32.88 -40.10
C GLY A 17 -2.05 -31.57 -40.50
N LEU A 18 -1.00 -31.68 -41.31
CA LEU A 18 -0.28 -30.59 -41.97
C LEU A 18 -1.15 -29.90 -43.04
N CYS A 19 -1.12 -28.57 -43.08
CA CYS A 19 -1.27 -27.80 -44.33
C CYS A 19 -0.23 -26.68 -44.38
N PHE A 20 0.52 -26.66 -45.49
CA PHE A 20 1.57 -25.73 -45.85
C PHE A 20 1.03 -24.36 -46.29
N GLY A 21 1.79 -23.30 -46.00
CA GLY A 21 2.01 -22.18 -46.92
C GLY A 21 1.38 -20.84 -46.55
N VAL A 22 2.17 -19.93 -45.97
CA VAL A 22 2.60 -18.65 -46.58
C VAL A 22 3.58 -17.99 -45.60
N ALA A 23 4.80 -17.76 -46.07
CA ALA A 23 5.87 -17.09 -45.35
C ALA A 23 5.65 -15.58 -45.36
N CYS A 24 5.37 -15.00 -44.19
CA CYS A 24 5.62 -13.59 -43.92
C CYS A 24 6.78 -13.51 -42.92
N LEU A 25 7.98 -13.28 -43.45
CA LEU A 25 9.13 -12.79 -42.70
C LEU A 25 8.80 -11.39 -42.16
N LEU A 26 8.37 -11.31 -40.91
CA LEU A 26 8.50 -10.12 -40.08
C LEU A 26 9.72 -10.32 -39.19
N THR A 27 10.86 -9.84 -39.64
CA THR A 27 12.02 -9.54 -38.81
C THR A 27 11.64 -8.44 -37.83
N VAL A 28 11.07 -8.81 -36.69
CA VAL A 28 11.04 -7.92 -35.53
C VAL A 28 12.46 -7.84 -35.01
N ALA A 29 13.07 -6.68 -35.19
CA ALA A 29 14.36 -6.34 -34.61
C ALA A 29 14.27 -6.46 -33.09
N SER A 30 14.69 -7.60 -32.55
CA SER A 30 14.97 -7.82 -31.14
C SER A 30 16.31 -7.17 -30.79
N ALA A 31 16.35 -5.84 -30.87
CA ALA A 31 17.53 -5.04 -30.55
C ALA A 31 17.10 -3.71 -29.89
N SER A 32 16.41 -3.80 -28.74
CA SER A 32 16.40 -2.69 -27.76
C SER A 32 16.03 -3.07 -26.32
N CYS A 33 15.68 -4.33 -26.01
CA CYS A 33 15.36 -4.75 -24.64
C CYS A 33 16.58 -4.98 -23.73
N GLY A 34 17.81 -4.79 -24.21
CA GLY A 34 19.05 -5.05 -23.44
C GLY A 34 19.53 -3.87 -22.60
N GLU A 35 19.32 -2.62 -23.04
CA GLU A 35 19.82 -1.43 -22.32
C GLU A 35 18.91 -0.98 -21.17
N ALA A 36 17.64 -1.42 -21.15
CA ALA A 36 16.68 -1.01 -20.12
C ALA A 36 16.90 -1.71 -18.77
N ALA A 37 17.50 -2.91 -18.74
CA ALA A 37 17.76 -3.63 -17.50
C ALA A 37 18.97 -3.07 -16.73
N ASP A 38 20.01 -2.60 -17.42
CA ASP A 38 21.21 -2.04 -16.78
C ASP A 38 21.01 -0.62 -16.21
N GLN A 39 19.90 0.06 -16.55
CA GLN A 39 19.53 1.36 -15.98
C GLN A 39 18.51 1.29 -14.83
N GLN A 40 17.97 0.11 -14.52
CA GLN A 40 17.00 -0.05 -13.42
C GLN A 40 17.67 0.24 -12.06
N GLY A 41 17.12 1.19 -11.31
CA GLY A 41 17.56 1.54 -9.96
C GLY A 41 18.66 2.59 -9.82
N THR A 42 19.19 3.15 -10.92
CA THR A 42 20.16 4.27 -10.85
C THR A 42 19.53 5.64 -11.08
N ALA A 43 18.22 5.69 -11.39
CA ALA A 43 17.51 6.92 -11.63
C ALA A 43 17.56 7.82 -10.38
N VAL A 44 18.13 9.01 -10.54
CA VAL A 44 18.16 10.05 -9.49
C VAL A 44 16.88 10.88 -9.60
N GLY A 45 16.25 11.12 -8.45
CA GLY A 45 15.03 11.93 -8.39
C GLY A 45 15.27 13.33 -8.95
N LYS A 46 14.41 13.75 -9.87
CA LYS A 46 14.36 15.09 -10.45
C LYS A 46 13.12 15.80 -9.94
N THR A 47 13.33 16.98 -9.37
CA THR A 47 12.27 17.89 -8.98
C THR A 47 11.84 18.70 -10.20
N GLN A 48 10.59 18.54 -10.62
CA GLN A 48 9.97 19.26 -11.72
C GLN A 48 9.12 20.42 -11.18
N PRO A 49 9.01 21.51 -11.94
CA PRO A 49 8.11 22.60 -11.60
C PRO A 49 6.65 22.17 -11.80
N GLN A 50 5.76 22.88 -11.11
CA GLN A 50 4.32 22.64 -11.09
C GLN A 50 3.63 22.46 -12.46
N PRO A 51 3.96 23.22 -13.54
CA PRO A 51 3.35 23.01 -14.86
C PRO A 51 3.58 21.63 -15.48
N GLU A 52 4.64 20.91 -15.08
CA GLU A 52 4.88 19.54 -15.58
C GLU A 52 3.84 18.53 -15.08
N ILE A 53 3.12 18.82 -13.99
CA ILE A 53 2.05 17.97 -13.49
C ILE A 53 0.93 17.86 -14.53
N ILE A 54 0.46 18.98 -15.10
CA ILE A 54 -0.61 18.97 -16.12
C ILE A 54 -0.15 18.21 -17.34
N LYS A 55 1.06 18.50 -17.81
CA LYS A 55 1.62 17.84 -18.98
C LYS A 55 1.68 16.33 -18.78
N ARG A 56 2.04 15.87 -17.58
CA ARG A 56 2.06 14.44 -17.24
C ARG A 56 0.68 13.83 -17.13
N ILE A 57 -0.27 14.48 -16.46
CA ILE A 57 -1.67 14.04 -16.41
C ILE A 57 -2.24 13.91 -17.83
N ALA A 58 -2.02 14.92 -18.68
CA ALA A 58 -2.48 14.93 -20.07
C ALA A 58 -1.78 13.89 -20.95
N SER A 59 -0.58 13.43 -20.56
CA SER A 59 0.17 12.39 -21.26
C SER A 59 -0.19 10.97 -20.84
N LEU A 60 -1.02 10.80 -19.80
CA LEU A 60 -1.49 9.49 -19.40
C LEU A 60 -2.24 8.82 -20.55
N SER A 61 -2.02 7.52 -20.71
CA SER A 61 -2.71 6.74 -21.73
C SER A 61 -4.23 6.74 -21.47
N GLY A 62 -5.05 6.58 -22.50
CA GLY A 62 -6.51 6.61 -22.33
C GLY A 62 -7.08 5.51 -21.40
N TYR A 63 -6.30 4.48 -21.10
CA TYR A 63 -6.65 3.43 -20.14
C TYR A 63 -6.14 3.71 -18.72
N ALA A 64 -5.21 4.65 -18.53
CA ALA A 64 -4.69 5.07 -17.23
C ALA A 64 -5.34 6.39 -16.82
N ARG A 65 -6.06 6.38 -15.69
CA ARG A 65 -6.59 7.60 -15.08
C ARG A 65 -5.61 8.14 -14.05
N PHE A 66 -5.56 9.44 -13.86
CA PHE A 66 -4.83 10.02 -12.74
C PHE A 66 -5.41 9.51 -11.41
N GLY A 67 -4.53 9.15 -10.48
CA GLY A 67 -4.92 8.62 -9.18
C GLY A 67 -3.83 8.76 -8.13
N PHE A 68 -4.26 8.77 -6.88
CA PHE A 68 -3.39 8.73 -5.70
C PHE A 68 -3.18 7.30 -5.23
N SER A 69 -2.03 7.07 -4.61
CA SER A 69 -1.62 5.79 -4.00
C SER A 69 -1.21 5.91 -2.54
N GLY A 70 -1.12 7.14 -1.98
CA GLY A 70 -0.93 7.37 -0.55
C GLY A 70 -0.58 8.80 -0.18
N LEU A 71 -0.55 9.05 1.13
CA LEU A 71 -0.27 10.36 1.75
C LEU A 71 0.67 10.18 2.94
N ALA A 72 1.63 11.10 3.11
CA ALA A 72 2.41 11.21 4.35
C ALA A 72 2.90 12.64 4.56
N PHE A 73 2.91 13.07 5.82
CA PHE A 73 3.59 14.30 6.22
C PHE A 73 5.04 13.99 6.58
N GLY A 74 5.96 14.84 6.15
CA GLY A 74 7.39 14.75 6.47
C GLY A 74 8.07 16.10 6.28
N ALA A 75 9.02 16.45 7.16
CA ALA A 75 9.78 17.71 7.07
C ALA A 75 8.90 18.98 6.85
N GLY A 76 7.72 19.04 7.48
CA GLY A 76 6.78 20.17 7.36
C GLY A 76 6.05 20.26 6.01
N ARG A 77 6.06 19.19 5.22
CA ARG A 77 5.43 19.10 3.89
C ARG A 77 4.48 17.92 3.84
N LEU A 78 3.51 17.98 2.94
CA LEU A 78 2.68 16.83 2.57
C LEU A 78 3.19 16.24 1.27
N TYR A 79 3.47 14.94 1.28
CA TYR A 79 3.85 14.18 0.11
C TYR A 79 2.68 13.30 -0.33
N VAL A 80 2.40 13.31 -1.63
CA VAL A 80 1.25 12.66 -2.23
C VAL A 80 1.73 11.77 -3.37
N ALA A 81 1.64 10.45 -3.18
CA ALA A 81 2.04 9.50 -4.21
C ALA A 81 0.94 9.37 -5.26
N THR A 82 1.35 9.31 -6.53
CA THR A 82 0.46 9.26 -7.68
C THR A 82 1.01 8.33 -8.76
N ASN A 83 0.22 8.12 -9.82
CA ASN A 83 0.68 7.43 -11.02
C ASN A 83 1.49 8.30 -12.00
N ILE A 84 1.92 9.51 -11.60
CA ILE A 84 2.79 10.40 -12.40
C ILE A 84 4.05 10.87 -11.65
N GLY A 85 4.25 10.39 -10.42
CA GLY A 85 5.35 10.76 -9.52
C GLY A 85 4.86 11.11 -8.11
N LEU A 86 5.72 11.76 -7.34
CA LEU A 86 5.41 12.19 -5.97
C LEU A 86 5.19 13.71 -5.94
N ILE A 87 3.97 14.14 -5.66
CA ILE A 87 3.63 15.56 -5.53
C ILE A 87 3.99 16.03 -4.13
N GLU A 88 4.68 17.17 -4.05
CA GLU A 88 5.01 17.84 -2.79
C GLU A 88 4.13 19.07 -2.60
N LEU A 89 3.47 19.18 -1.45
CA LEU A 89 2.71 20.35 -1.03
C LEU A 89 3.35 21.01 0.19
N GLN A 90 3.24 22.34 0.23
CA GLN A 90 3.50 23.14 1.43
C GLN A 90 2.21 23.91 1.76
N GLY A 91 1.58 23.54 2.87
CA GLY A 91 0.18 23.91 3.14
C GLY A 91 -0.73 23.40 2.02
N THR A 92 -1.52 24.28 1.44
CA THR A 92 -2.45 23.96 0.32
C THR A 92 -1.85 24.22 -1.07
N SER A 93 -0.58 24.62 -1.15
CA SER A 93 0.07 24.93 -2.43
C SER A 93 0.96 23.79 -2.90
N ILE A 94 0.78 23.37 -4.15
CA ILE A 94 1.70 22.47 -4.83
C ILE A 94 3.05 23.19 -4.99
N LYS A 95 4.14 22.52 -4.62
CA LYS A 95 5.50 23.04 -4.74
C LYS A 95 6.26 22.41 -5.88
N SER A 96 6.16 21.10 -6.00
CA SER A 96 6.94 20.36 -7.00
C SER A 96 6.35 18.98 -7.27
N LEU A 97 6.84 18.39 -8.36
CA LEU A 97 6.65 16.99 -8.68
C LEU A 97 8.02 16.31 -8.71
N HIS A 98 8.23 15.32 -7.85
CA HIS A 98 9.43 14.48 -7.89
C HIS A 98 9.20 13.32 -8.85
N THR A 99 10.14 13.15 -9.78
CA THR A 99 10.09 12.19 -10.87
C THR A 99 11.42 11.47 -11.01
N TRP A 100 11.42 10.19 -11.37
CA TRP A 100 12.61 9.40 -11.65
C TRP A 100 12.71 9.06 -13.12
N TYR A 101 11.58 8.98 -13.81
CA TYR A 101 11.53 8.59 -15.22
C TYR A 101 10.78 9.62 -16.09
N PRO A 102 11.12 9.71 -17.39
CA PRO A 102 10.41 10.60 -18.31
C PRO A 102 8.93 10.26 -18.48
N SER A 103 8.55 8.98 -18.33
CA SER A 103 7.18 8.47 -18.38
C SER A 103 6.97 7.39 -17.31
N ASP A 104 5.70 7.01 -17.07
CA ASP A 104 5.31 5.84 -16.26
C ASP A 104 5.85 5.84 -14.82
N ASP A 105 5.91 7.01 -14.20
CA ASP A 105 6.52 7.27 -12.90
C ASP A 105 5.58 6.93 -11.73
N VAL A 106 5.04 5.71 -11.76
CA VAL A 106 4.05 5.25 -10.76
C VAL A 106 4.77 4.98 -9.45
N VAL A 107 4.36 5.70 -8.41
CA VAL A 107 4.92 5.54 -7.06
C VAL A 107 3.86 5.03 -6.08
N GLU A 108 4.29 4.22 -5.14
CA GLU A 108 3.54 3.74 -3.98
C GLU A 108 4.23 4.20 -2.68
N GLY A 109 3.48 4.10 -1.58
CA GLY A 109 3.73 4.90 -0.39
C GLY A 109 3.01 6.24 -0.54
N PRO A 110 3.51 7.34 0.03
CA PRO A 110 4.72 7.45 0.82
C PRO A 110 4.52 6.93 2.25
N TRP A 111 5.62 6.55 2.88
CA TRP A 111 5.68 6.17 4.29
C TRP A 111 6.74 7.02 4.98
N PHE A 112 6.35 7.73 6.04
CA PHE A 112 7.29 8.53 6.80
C PHE A 112 7.68 7.79 8.07
N ASP A 113 8.97 7.58 8.28
CA ASP A 113 9.50 7.22 9.60
C ASP A 113 9.81 8.49 10.41
N GLU A 114 10.67 8.45 11.44
CA GLU A 114 10.99 9.65 12.22
C GLU A 114 11.89 10.65 11.46
N THR A 115 12.62 10.18 10.47
CA THR A 115 13.76 10.88 9.84
C THR A 115 13.74 10.87 8.31
N SER A 116 12.94 9.99 7.70
CA SER A 116 13.00 9.73 6.27
C SER A 116 11.63 9.41 5.69
N LEU A 117 11.43 9.87 4.45
CA LEU A 117 10.30 9.50 3.63
C LEU A 117 10.71 8.33 2.72
N TRP A 118 9.88 7.31 2.66
CA TRP A 118 10.07 6.14 1.81
C TRP A 118 8.97 6.07 0.76
N ILE A 119 9.34 5.74 -0.46
CA ILE A 119 8.42 5.38 -1.53
C ILE A 119 8.92 4.12 -2.23
N GLN A 120 8.00 3.41 -2.87
CA GLN A 120 8.36 2.39 -3.86
C GLN A 120 8.01 2.92 -5.25
N HIS A 121 8.93 2.82 -6.19
CA HIS A 121 8.57 3.06 -7.59
C HIS A 121 8.19 1.73 -8.24
N VAL A 122 6.97 1.65 -8.78
CA VAL A 122 6.34 0.39 -9.18
C VAL A 122 7.04 -0.24 -10.39
N HIS A 123 7.54 0.57 -11.32
CA HIS A 123 8.08 0.07 -12.58
C HIS A 123 9.44 -0.64 -12.43
N ASP A 124 10.35 -0.09 -11.62
CA ASP A 124 11.66 -0.70 -11.36
C ASP A 124 11.70 -1.49 -10.05
N GLY A 125 10.62 -1.43 -9.25
CA GLY A 125 10.52 -2.06 -7.95
C GLY A 125 11.47 -1.47 -6.91
N VAL A 126 12.15 -0.35 -7.18
CA VAL A 126 13.20 0.17 -6.28
C VAL A 126 12.59 1.08 -5.22
N LEU A 127 12.99 0.85 -3.96
CA LEU A 127 12.67 1.75 -2.87
C LEU A 127 13.50 3.02 -2.98
N ARG A 128 12.91 4.16 -2.66
CA ARG A 128 13.61 5.44 -2.59
C ARG A 128 13.40 6.06 -1.23
N ARG A 129 14.50 6.47 -0.61
CA ARG A 129 14.53 7.14 0.69
C ARG A 129 14.87 8.61 0.48
N LEU A 130 14.07 9.52 1.03
CA LEU A 130 14.41 10.93 1.14
C LEU A 130 14.80 11.23 2.58
N ASP A 131 16.01 11.72 2.77
CA ASP A 131 16.54 12.25 4.04
C ASP A 131 17.15 13.66 3.82
N ASP A 132 17.82 14.19 4.84
CA ASP A 132 18.45 15.53 4.77
C ASP A 132 19.53 15.65 3.68
N ALA A 133 20.11 14.53 3.22
CA ALA A 133 21.09 14.50 2.13
C ALA A 133 20.44 14.36 0.75
N GLY A 134 19.12 14.16 0.68
CA GLY A 134 18.34 14.06 -0.55
C GLY A 134 17.80 12.66 -0.82
N TRP A 135 17.57 12.37 -2.10
CA TRP A 135 17.01 11.09 -2.56
C TRP A 135 18.09 10.03 -2.73
N HIS A 136 17.87 8.87 -2.12
CA HIS A 136 18.75 7.71 -2.21
C HIS A 136 17.99 6.50 -2.77
N PRO A 137 18.53 5.81 -3.79
CA PRO A 137 18.01 4.53 -4.21
C PRO A 137 18.36 3.46 -3.17
N VAL A 138 17.38 2.65 -2.81
CA VAL A 138 17.52 1.54 -1.89
C VAL A 138 17.00 0.28 -2.58
N ALA A 139 17.88 -0.70 -2.78
CA ALA A 139 17.48 -1.97 -3.34
C ALA A 139 16.42 -2.65 -2.45
N LEU A 140 15.41 -3.25 -3.06
CA LEU A 140 14.58 -4.21 -2.34
C LEU A 140 15.46 -5.34 -1.80
N PRO A 141 15.15 -5.91 -0.63
CA PRO A 141 15.84 -7.10 -0.18
C PRO A 141 15.68 -8.22 -1.21
N PRO A 142 16.64 -9.17 -1.31
CA PRO A 142 16.38 -10.39 -2.05
C PRO A 142 15.25 -11.17 -1.36
N PRO A 143 14.27 -11.71 -2.12
CA PRO A 143 13.24 -12.53 -1.52
C PRO A 143 13.87 -13.81 -0.96
N PRO A 144 13.47 -14.27 0.23
CA PRO A 144 14.05 -15.47 0.85
C PRO A 144 13.52 -16.78 0.24
N ASN A 145 12.78 -16.71 -0.87
CA ASN A 145 12.24 -17.87 -1.55
C ASN A 145 13.32 -18.58 -2.39
N ALA A 146 13.09 -19.86 -2.70
CA ALA A 146 14.05 -20.67 -3.47
C ALA A 146 14.26 -20.18 -4.92
N TYR A 147 13.36 -19.35 -5.43
CA TYR A 147 13.40 -18.85 -6.80
C TYR A 147 14.31 -17.63 -6.96
N GLY A 148 14.58 -16.90 -5.87
CA GLY A 148 15.43 -15.72 -5.88
C GLY A 148 14.81 -14.49 -6.56
N TYR A 149 13.50 -14.50 -6.84
CA TYR A 149 12.79 -13.36 -7.44
C TYR A 149 11.39 -13.16 -6.84
N TYR A 150 10.88 -11.93 -6.96
CA TYR A 150 9.52 -11.56 -6.57
C TYR A 150 8.52 -12.02 -7.63
N THR A 151 7.46 -12.70 -7.21
CA THR A 151 6.39 -13.11 -8.11
C THR A 151 5.54 -11.91 -8.54
N ARG A 152 4.77 -12.05 -9.62
CA ARG A 152 3.78 -11.03 -10.03
C ARG A 152 2.78 -10.72 -8.91
N ARG A 153 2.45 -11.71 -8.08
CA ARG A 153 1.56 -11.53 -6.93
C ARG A 153 2.21 -10.65 -5.87
N ASP A 154 3.47 -10.88 -5.54
CA ASP A 154 4.21 -10.07 -4.56
C ASP A 154 4.24 -8.61 -4.98
N MET A 155 4.52 -8.35 -6.25
CA MET A 155 4.51 -6.99 -6.80
C MET A 155 3.10 -6.38 -6.85
N ALA A 156 2.05 -7.17 -7.05
CA ALA A 156 0.67 -6.69 -7.07
C ALA A 156 0.07 -6.47 -5.68
N GLU A 157 0.53 -7.20 -4.67
CA GLU A 157 0.20 -6.93 -3.27
C GLU A 157 0.94 -5.71 -2.74
N GLY A 158 2.09 -5.40 -3.33
CA GLY A 158 2.91 -4.23 -3.02
C GLY A 158 3.73 -4.43 -1.76
N PHE A 159 4.52 -3.42 -1.45
CA PHE A 159 5.28 -3.35 -0.21
C PHE A 159 4.80 -2.16 0.62
N HIS A 160 5.00 -2.23 1.92
CA HIS A 160 4.77 -1.08 2.79
C HIS A 160 5.88 -0.95 3.83
N VAL A 161 6.11 0.30 4.25
CA VAL A 161 7.07 0.60 5.32
C VAL A 161 6.31 1.04 6.56
N THR A 162 6.72 0.50 7.70
CA THR A 162 6.30 0.94 9.04
C THR A 162 7.54 1.14 9.90
N SER A 163 7.43 1.81 11.03
CA SER A 163 8.58 2.07 11.90
C SER A 163 8.20 2.19 13.36
N ASP A 164 9.22 1.97 14.20
CA ASP A 164 9.24 2.36 15.62
C ASP A 164 10.60 3.00 15.93
N SER A 165 10.89 3.21 17.21
CA SER A 165 12.16 3.78 17.71
C SER A 165 13.42 2.96 17.35
N THR A 166 13.27 1.73 16.85
CA THR A 166 14.37 0.85 16.43
C THR A 166 14.59 0.83 14.91
N GLY A 167 13.74 1.53 14.14
CA GLY A 167 13.94 1.82 12.73
C GLY A 167 12.82 1.36 11.80
N PRO A 168 12.98 1.52 10.48
CA PRO A 168 11.97 1.11 9.51
C PRO A 168 11.97 -0.42 9.27
N ARG A 169 10.77 -0.95 9.06
CA ARG A 169 10.49 -2.32 8.60
C ARG A 169 9.81 -2.24 7.24
N LEU A 170 10.30 -3.04 6.30
CA LEU A 170 9.63 -3.32 5.04
C LEU A 170 8.79 -4.58 5.20
N ILE A 171 7.54 -4.54 4.74
CA ILE A 171 6.62 -5.67 4.74
C ILE A 171 6.14 -5.87 3.30
N GLY A 172 6.19 -7.11 2.83
CA GLY A 172 5.76 -7.48 1.49
C GLY A 172 6.25 -8.88 1.15
N ALA A 173 5.71 -9.47 0.09
CA ALA A 173 6.06 -10.82 -0.36
C ALA A 173 6.07 -11.85 0.79
N ASP A 174 5.08 -11.79 1.69
CA ASP A 174 4.94 -12.66 2.88
C ASP A 174 6.02 -12.54 3.97
N HIS A 175 6.92 -11.57 3.88
CA HIS A 175 8.04 -11.40 4.80
C HIS A 175 8.13 -10.00 5.41
N VAL A 176 9.02 -9.88 6.41
CA VAL A 176 9.36 -8.62 7.05
C VAL A 176 10.88 -8.48 7.10
N TRP A 177 11.37 -7.31 6.74
CA TRP A 177 12.78 -6.96 6.84
C TRP A 177 12.96 -5.71 7.68
N ALA A 178 13.90 -5.75 8.63
CA ALA A 178 14.34 -4.57 9.35
C ALA A 178 15.46 -3.87 8.57
N TRP A 179 15.36 -2.55 8.46
CA TRP A 179 16.45 -1.73 7.97
C TRP A 179 17.59 -1.71 8.97
N LYS A 180 18.81 -1.96 8.51
CA LYS A 180 20.05 -1.81 9.28
C LYS A 180 20.91 -0.79 8.54
N PRO A 181 21.13 0.40 9.11
CA PRO A 181 22.03 1.37 8.54
C PRO A 181 23.44 0.79 8.25
N PRO A 182 24.17 1.30 7.25
CA PRO A 182 23.76 2.41 6.38
C PRO A 182 22.70 2.03 5.35
N ASP A 183 22.85 0.89 4.63
CA ASP A 183 21.98 0.58 3.49
C ASP A 183 21.66 -0.90 3.29
N ARG A 184 21.28 -1.62 4.36
CA ARG A 184 20.94 -3.06 4.22
C ARG A 184 19.63 -3.42 4.91
N TRP A 185 18.82 -4.19 4.19
CA TRP A 185 17.69 -4.91 4.77
C TRP A 185 18.18 -6.21 5.41
N SER A 186 17.63 -6.54 6.57
CA SER A 186 17.86 -7.81 7.26
C SER A 186 16.52 -8.49 7.49
N ILE A 187 16.38 -9.75 7.04
CA ILE A 187 15.15 -10.50 7.25
C ILE A 187 14.91 -10.70 8.76
N GLU A 188 13.69 -10.44 9.20
CA GLU A 188 13.28 -10.72 10.57
C GLU A 188 12.76 -12.16 10.68
N SER A 189 12.98 -12.78 11.85
CA SER A 189 12.34 -14.04 12.19
C SER A 189 10.82 -13.89 12.13
N SER A 190 10.13 -14.87 11.54
CA SER A 190 8.67 -14.95 11.57
C SER A 190 8.21 -15.92 12.68
N PRO A 191 7.01 -15.74 13.26
CA PRO A 191 6.46 -16.72 14.19
C PRO A 191 6.19 -18.05 13.47
N ALA A 192 6.13 -19.14 14.25
CA ALA A 192 5.74 -20.44 13.71
C ALA A 192 4.28 -20.40 13.23
N ALA A 193 4.06 -20.73 11.96
CA ALA A 193 2.76 -20.71 11.32
C ALA A 193 2.63 -21.89 10.33
N PRO A 194 1.41 -22.27 9.92
CA PRO A 194 1.19 -23.28 8.88
C PRO A 194 1.95 -22.97 7.59
N GLU A 195 2.22 -24.00 6.78
CA GLU A 195 2.86 -23.84 5.47
C GLU A 195 2.09 -22.82 4.60
N TYR A 196 2.82 -22.01 3.82
CA TYR A 196 2.28 -20.92 2.98
C TYR A 196 1.70 -19.70 3.71
N SER A 197 1.81 -19.66 5.04
CA SER A 197 1.50 -18.45 5.81
C SER A 197 2.48 -17.33 5.51
N GLY A 198 2.02 -16.09 5.61
CA GLY A 198 2.82 -14.92 5.26
C GLY A 198 2.47 -13.69 6.07
N SER A 199 3.48 -12.86 6.34
CA SER A 199 3.29 -11.58 7.04
C SER A 199 2.60 -10.57 6.13
N VAL A 200 1.52 -9.98 6.60
CA VAL A 200 0.74 -8.96 5.85
C VAL A 200 0.68 -7.62 6.56
N GLY A 201 1.18 -7.53 7.80
CA GLY A 201 1.24 -6.27 8.51
C GLY A 201 2.03 -6.36 9.82
N VAL A 202 2.57 -5.21 10.20
CA VAL A 202 3.40 -5.03 11.39
C VAL A 202 3.06 -3.72 12.04
N ALA A 203 2.89 -3.74 13.35
CA ALA A 203 2.72 -2.54 14.14
C ALA A 203 3.24 -2.73 15.55
N PHE A 204 3.40 -1.63 16.26
CA PHE A 204 4.00 -1.59 17.58
C PHE A 204 3.04 -0.96 18.58
N PHE A 205 3.00 -1.51 19.78
CA PHE A 205 2.24 -0.99 20.91
C PHE A 205 3.04 -1.23 22.19
N ARG A 206 3.32 -0.15 22.94
CA ARG A 206 4.11 -0.19 24.18
C ARG A 206 5.46 -0.91 24.03
N GLY A 207 6.15 -0.66 22.91
CA GLY A 207 7.43 -1.29 22.58
C GLY A 207 7.34 -2.79 22.24
N ARG A 208 6.13 -3.35 22.14
CA ARG A 208 5.90 -4.72 21.67
C ARG A 208 5.46 -4.68 20.21
N GLU A 209 5.99 -5.61 19.45
CA GLU A 209 5.64 -5.80 18.04
C GLU A 209 4.49 -6.81 17.93
N ALA A 210 3.47 -6.47 17.14
CA ALA A 210 2.53 -7.47 16.64
C ALA A 210 2.82 -7.76 15.16
N ARG A 211 2.80 -9.05 14.82
CA ARG A 211 2.84 -9.53 13.45
C ARG A 211 1.46 -10.03 13.08
N ILE A 212 0.89 -9.47 12.02
CA ILE A 212 -0.35 -9.99 11.42
C ILE A 212 0.03 -10.89 10.26
N MET A 213 -0.45 -12.12 10.30
CA MET A 213 -0.18 -13.14 9.30
C MET A 213 -1.45 -13.63 8.64
N ARG A 214 -1.36 -13.82 7.32
CA ARG A 214 -2.26 -14.70 6.58
C ARG A 214 -1.88 -16.13 6.93
N LEU A 215 -2.85 -16.96 7.32
CA LEU A 215 -2.61 -18.37 7.64
C LEU A 215 -2.87 -19.25 6.42
N GLY A 216 -1.88 -20.08 6.09
CA GLY A 216 -2.01 -21.07 5.03
C GLY A 216 -2.05 -20.50 3.60
N SER A 217 -2.30 -21.42 2.67
CA SER A 217 -2.52 -21.10 1.26
C SER A 217 -3.98 -20.71 1.04
N CYS A 218 -4.20 -19.51 0.49
CA CYS A 218 -5.51 -19.09 -0.01
C CYS A 218 -5.61 -19.18 -1.54
N PHE A 219 -4.81 -20.05 -2.19
CA PHE A 219 -4.78 -20.09 -3.65
C PHE A 219 -6.10 -20.60 -4.25
N GLY A 220 -6.76 -19.73 -5.03
CA GLY A 220 -7.66 -20.14 -6.12
C GLY A 220 -9.09 -20.55 -5.75
N GLY A 221 -9.55 -20.34 -4.52
CA GLY A 221 -10.92 -20.67 -4.09
C GLY A 221 -11.73 -19.47 -3.58
N PRO A 222 -13.07 -19.58 -3.51
CA PRO A 222 -13.95 -18.56 -2.94
C PRO A 222 -13.87 -18.45 -1.41
N LEU A 223 -12.97 -19.20 -0.76
CA LEU A 223 -12.89 -19.26 0.68
C LEU A 223 -12.09 -18.07 1.23
N PRO A 224 -12.60 -17.38 2.27
CA PRO A 224 -11.87 -16.32 2.93
C PRO A 224 -10.57 -16.88 3.53
N CYS A 225 -9.51 -16.08 3.48
CA CYS A 225 -8.29 -16.37 4.22
C CYS A 225 -8.55 -16.20 5.72
N ASP A 226 -7.98 -17.08 6.52
CA ASP A 226 -7.85 -16.84 7.96
C ASP A 226 -6.64 -15.96 8.23
N TYR A 227 -6.79 -15.05 9.18
CA TYR A 227 -5.72 -14.20 9.67
C TYR A 227 -5.52 -14.41 11.16
N ALA A 228 -4.27 -14.34 11.59
CA ALA A 228 -3.90 -14.34 12.99
C ALA A 228 -2.92 -13.23 13.29
N TYR A 229 -2.82 -12.89 14.57
CA TYR A 229 -1.76 -12.04 15.06
C TYR A 229 -0.93 -12.76 16.13
N TYR A 230 0.33 -12.35 16.20
CA TYR A 230 1.33 -12.86 17.11
C TYR A 230 2.01 -11.67 17.79
N TRP A 231 2.23 -11.77 19.09
CA TRP A 231 3.03 -10.79 19.81
C TRP A 231 4.46 -11.26 19.94
N ARG A 232 5.41 -10.37 19.68
CA ARG A 232 6.82 -10.60 20.01
C ARG A 232 7.05 -10.30 21.50
N GLY A 233 7.73 -11.21 22.19
CA GLY A 233 8.07 -11.07 23.61
C GLY A 233 9.42 -11.72 23.91
N GLY A 234 10.38 -10.93 24.40
CA GLY A 234 11.76 -11.39 24.56
C GLY A 234 12.31 -11.90 23.22
N ASP A 235 12.91 -13.09 23.24
CA ASP A 235 13.48 -13.75 22.05
C ASP A 235 12.45 -14.58 21.26
N GLY A 236 11.18 -14.58 21.67
CA GLY A 236 10.16 -15.48 21.14
C GLY A 236 8.89 -14.79 20.63
N TRP A 237 8.02 -15.63 20.06
CA TRP A 237 6.69 -15.27 19.60
C TRP A 237 5.63 -15.93 20.48
N SER A 238 4.52 -15.22 20.72
CA SER A 238 3.35 -15.82 21.36
C SER A 238 2.71 -16.90 20.48
N GLU A 239 1.78 -17.67 21.05
CA GLU A 239 0.87 -18.48 20.24
C GLU A 239 0.00 -17.61 19.34
N ALA A 240 -0.45 -18.20 18.23
CA ALA A 240 -1.33 -17.57 17.26
C ALA A 240 -2.67 -17.23 17.90
N ARG A 241 -3.18 -16.01 17.65
CA ARG A 241 -4.54 -15.61 18.04
C ARG A 241 -5.32 -15.17 16.82
N THR A 242 -6.57 -15.59 16.71
CA THR A 242 -7.44 -15.24 15.59
C THR A 242 -7.61 -13.73 15.47
N LEU A 243 -7.46 -13.21 14.26
CA LEU A 243 -7.80 -11.84 13.90
C LEU A 243 -9.18 -11.85 13.23
N PRO A 244 -10.21 -11.19 13.79
CA PRO A 244 -11.55 -11.17 13.22
C PRO A 244 -11.63 -10.20 12.03
N LEU A 245 -10.85 -10.46 10.98
CA LEU A 245 -10.83 -9.73 9.72
C LEU A 245 -10.71 -10.68 8.54
N ALA A 246 -11.43 -10.39 7.46
CA ALA A 246 -11.39 -11.17 6.24
C ALA A 246 -10.16 -10.88 5.35
N ARG A 247 -9.65 -9.65 5.37
CA ARG A 247 -8.39 -9.26 4.69
C ARG A 247 -7.89 -7.91 5.22
N PRO A 248 -6.80 -7.87 6.00
CA PRO A 248 -6.18 -6.61 6.42
C PRO A 248 -5.69 -5.79 5.22
N ARG A 249 -5.97 -4.48 5.23
CA ARG A 249 -5.54 -3.49 4.23
C ARG A 249 -4.61 -2.44 4.80
N GLN A 250 -4.82 -2.06 6.06
CA GLN A 250 -3.94 -1.14 6.78
C GLN A 250 -3.74 -1.69 8.19
N VAL A 251 -2.52 -1.56 8.69
CA VAL A 251 -2.14 -1.96 10.04
C VAL A 251 -1.32 -0.82 10.62
N LEU A 252 -1.69 -0.35 11.81
CA LEU A 252 -1.15 0.85 12.40
C LEU A 252 -1.02 0.69 13.92
N GLY A 253 0.12 1.10 14.48
CA GLY A 253 0.33 1.18 15.93
C GLY A 253 0.08 2.59 16.46
N THR A 254 -0.43 2.68 17.70
CA THR A 254 -0.63 3.92 18.44
C THR A 254 -0.32 3.73 19.93
N ALA A 255 -0.48 4.78 20.75
CA ALA A 255 -0.35 4.70 22.21
C ALA A 255 -1.46 3.86 22.87
N ASP A 256 -2.60 3.70 22.20
CA ASP A 256 -3.80 3.03 22.76
C ASP A 256 -3.98 1.59 22.26
N GLY A 257 -3.21 1.18 21.25
CA GLY A 257 -3.29 -0.17 20.68
C GLY A 257 -2.81 -0.22 19.23
N ILE A 258 -2.89 -1.42 18.67
CA ILE A 258 -2.70 -1.65 17.23
C ILE A 258 -4.07 -1.74 16.57
N PHE A 259 -4.21 -1.17 15.39
CA PHE A 259 -5.45 -1.17 14.63
C PHE A 259 -5.23 -1.79 13.27
N ALA A 260 -6.15 -2.66 12.87
CA ALA A 260 -6.18 -3.27 11.56
C ALA A 260 -7.50 -2.96 10.87
N ARG A 261 -7.43 -2.38 9.67
CA ARG A 261 -8.60 -2.11 8.81
C ARG A 261 -8.77 -3.23 7.79
N GLY A 262 -9.98 -3.77 7.68
CA GLY A 262 -10.38 -4.75 6.66
C GLY A 262 -10.66 -4.12 5.29
N ASP A 263 -10.91 -4.95 4.28
CA ASP A 263 -11.29 -4.52 2.94
C ASP A 263 -12.75 -4.05 2.82
N LYS A 264 -13.64 -4.49 3.71
CA LYS A 264 -15.04 -4.02 3.78
C LYS A 264 -15.23 -2.90 4.82
N GLY A 265 -14.13 -2.39 5.37
CA GLY A 265 -14.13 -1.29 6.32
C GLY A 265 -14.40 -1.69 7.77
N GLU A 266 -14.32 -2.98 8.11
CA GLU A 266 -14.23 -3.40 9.50
C GLU A 266 -12.94 -2.85 10.12
N LEU A 267 -13.01 -2.50 11.40
CA LEU A 267 -11.85 -1.99 12.14
C LEU A 267 -11.69 -2.79 13.42
N VAL A 268 -10.50 -3.37 13.60
CA VAL A 268 -10.18 -4.20 14.77
C VAL A 268 -9.07 -3.54 15.57
N ARG A 269 -9.26 -3.45 16.89
CA ARG A 269 -8.21 -3.08 17.84
C ARG A 269 -7.58 -4.34 18.41
N LEU A 270 -6.26 -4.37 18.44
CA LEU A 270 -5.43 -5.37 19.09
C LEU A 270 -4.74 -4.70 20.28
N ASP A 271 -4.88 -5.30 21.46
CA ASP A 271 -4.23 -4.89 22.69
C ASP A 271 -3.71 -6.10 23.47
N ASP A 272 -3.27 -5.90 24.72
CA ASP A 272 -2.73 -6.97 25.56
C ASP A 272 -3.77 -8.07 25.87
N ILE A 273 -5.07 -7.72 25.84
CA ILE A 273 -6.18 -8.62 26.16
C ILE A 273 -6.51 -9.47 24.93
N GLY A 274 -6.67 -8.84 23.78
CA GLY A 274 -7.04 -9.57 22.57
C GLY A 274 -7.30 -8.68 21.35
N ALA A 275 -8.05 -9.24 20.40
CA ALA A 275 -8.54 -8.51 19.24
C ALA A 275 -10.04 -8.28 19.36
N VAL A 276 -10.48 -7.03 19.22
CA VAL A 276 -11.88 -6.61 19.35
C VAL A 276 -12.29 -5.82 18.11
N VAL A 277 -13.38 -6.22 17.48
CA VAL A 277 -14.02 -5.45 16.41
C VAL A 277 -14.62 -4.19 17.04
N LEU A 278 -14.25 -3.02 16.54
CA LEU A 278 -14.76 -1.75 17.03
C LEU A 278 -16.12 -1.46 16.40
N GLU A 279 -17.04 -0.93 17.20
CA GLU A 279 -18.21 -0.25 16.66
C GLU A 279 -17.76 1.06 16.02
N THR A 280 -18.10 1.27 14.76
CA THR A 280 -17.67 2.42 13.96
C THR A 280 -18.87 3.24 13.47
N PRO A 281 -18.71 4.55 13.23
CA PRO A 281 -19.77 5.39 12.66
C PRO A 281 -20.27 4.95 11.28
N GLY A 282 -19.48 4.15 10.57
CA GLY A 282 -19.77 3.57 9.26
C GLY A 282 -18.61 2.66 8.81
N PRO A 283 -18.61 2.18 7.56
CA PRO A 283 -17.48 1.47 6.99
C PRO A 283 -16.22 2.35 6.99
N CYS A 284 -15.11 1.84 7.53
CA CYS A 284 -13.84 2.56 7.59
C CYS A 284 -13.11 2.55 6.24
N GLU A 285 -12.76 3.72 5.73
CA GLU A 285 -12.12 3.85 4.41
C GLU A 285 -10.60 3.95 4.53
N ALA A 286 -10.11 4.71 5.53
CA ALA A 286 -8.70 4.89 5.80
C ALA A 286 -8.45 5.14 7.29
N ILE A 287 -7.29 4.71 7.78
CA ILE A 287 -6.79 5.02 9.13
C ILE A 287 -5.44 5.72 9.07
N ALA A 288 -5.16 6.58 10.05
CA ALA A 288 -3.87 7.22 10.26
C ALA A 288 -3.57 7.40 11.76
N ARG A 289 -2.28 7.55 12.09
CA ARG A 289 -1.83 7.91 13.44
C ARG A 289 -1.72 9.43 13.50
N THR A 290 -2.24 10.00 14.57
CA THR A 290 -2.10 11.43 14.84
C THR A 290 -0.76 11.77 15.49
N SER A 291 -0.37 13.03 15.45
CA SER A 291 0.80 13.62 16.12
C SER A 291 0.84 13.40 17.64
N VAL A 292 -0.33 13.18 18.27
CA VAL A 292 -0.48 12.83 19.69
C VAL A 292 -0.68 11.32 19.92
N ASP A 293 -0.28 10.51 18.94
CA ASP A 293 -0.29 9.05 18.99
C ASP A 293 -1.68 8.42 19.25
N LYS A 294 -2.72 9.07 18.72
CA LYS A 294 -4.11 8.56 18.67
C LYS A 294 -4.47 8.04 17.28
N LEU A 295 -5.43 7.13 17.22
CA LEU A 295 -6.02 6.69 15.96
C LEU A 295 -6.99 7.76 15.44
N THR A 296 -6.80 8.16 14.18
CA THR A 296 -7.81 8.87 13.39
C THR A 296 -8.24 8.01 12.21
N ALA A 297 -9.53 8.08 11.86
CA ALA A 297 -10.13 7.24 10.82
C ALA A 297 -11.16 8.02 10.00
N SER A 298 -11.22 7.73 8.71
CA SER A 298 -12.30 8.18 7.83
C SER A 298 -13.36 7.09 7.70
N PHE A 299 -14.62 7.51 7.66
CA PHE A 299 -15.77 6.64 7.52
C PHE A 299 -16.69 7.15 6.41
N VAL A 300 -17.13 6.22 5.55
CA VAL A 300 -17.93 6.51 4.34
C VAL A 300 -19.10 7.44 4.69
N GLY A 301 -19.07 8.65 4.12
CA GLY A 301 -20.11 9.68 4.30
C GLY A 301 -20.24 10.28 5.70
N ALA A 302 -19.62 9.70 6.72
CA ALA A 302 -19.68 10.19 8.10
C ALA A 302 -18.59 11.23 8.39
N GLY A 303 -17.42 11.12 7.76
CA GLY A 303 -16.29 12.06 7.92
C GLY A 303 -15.12 11.48 8.70
N ILE A 304 -14.32 12.35 9.33
CA ILE A 304 -13.10 11.97 10.06
C ILE A 304 -13.37 12.00 11.56
N PHE A 305 -12.95 10.95 12.25
CA PHE A 305 -13.10 10.81 13.69
C PHE A 305 -11.78 10.39 14.33
N THR A 306 -11.57 10.81 15.58
CA THR A 306 -10.48 10.35 16.42
C THR A 306 -11.04 9.47 17.52
N LEU A 307 -10.36 8.35 17.79
CA LEU A 307 -10.73 7.43 18.86
C LEU A 307 -10.11 7.88 20.18
N SER A 308 -10.94 8.02 21.21
CA SER A 308 -10.52 8.21 22.60
C SER A 308 -11.05 7.07 23.48
N PRO A 309 -10.67 6.98 24.77
CA PRO A 309 -11.24 6.01 25.71
C PRO A 309 -12.77 6.09 25.82
N GLU A 310 -13.36 7.26 25.61
CA GLU A 310 -14.81 7.51 25.66
C GLU A 310 -15.53 7.14 24.35
N GLY A 311 -14.78 6.85 23.28
CA GLY A 311 -15.31 6.44 21.98
C GLY A 311 -14.89 7.36 20.84
N TRP A 312 -15.66 7.34 19.75
CA TRP A 312 -15.38 8.12 18.55
C TRP A 312 -15.82 9.57 18.70
N THR A 313 -14.89 10.51 18.51
CA THR A 313 -15.20 11.94 18.43
C THR A 313 -15.01 12.43 17.00
N LYS A 314 -16.06 13.05 16.44
CA LYS A 314 -16.00 13.61 15.09
C LYS A 314 -15.10 14.84 15.06
N VAL A 315 -14.15 14.85 14.13
CA VAL A 315 -13.21 15.95 13.93
C VAL A 315 -13.59 16.77 12.70
N LEU A 316 -13.99 16.10 11.61
CA LEU A 316 -14.37 16.75 10.34
C LEU A 316 -15.58 16.06 9.74
N ALA A 317 -16.41 16.82 9.02
CA ALA A 317 -17.42 16.26 8.13
C ALA A 317 -16.76 15.58 6.91
N SER A 318 -17.49 14.71 6.21
CA SER A 318 -17.01 14.17 4.94
C SER A 318 -16.79 15.32 3.94
N PRO A 319 -15.66 15.34 3.20
CA PRO A 319 -15.42 16.36 2.18
C PRO A 319 -16.23 16.14 0.88
N TYR A 320 -16.91 15.00 0.76
CA TYR A 320 -17.76 14.63 -0.36
C TYR A 320 -19.20 14.31 0.10
N GLY A 321 -20.14 14.31 -0.84
CA GLY A 321 -21.56 14.09 -0.58
C GLY A 321 -21.98 12.61 -0.48
N PRO A 322 -23.23 12.32 -0.11
CA PRO A 322 -23.73 10.95 0.04
C PRO A 322 -23.83 10.15 -1.28
N SER A 323 -23.69 10.81 -2.42
CA SER A 323 -23.67 10.20 -3.76
C SER A 323 -22.26 9.88 -4.24
N GLU A 324 -21.27 9.84 -3.34
CA GLU A 324 -19.90 9.48 -3.70
C GLU A 324 -19.85 8.01 -4.13
N GLY A 325 -19.33 7.77 -5.34
CA GLY A 325 -19.12 6.43 -5.88
C GLY A 325 -17.97 5.68 -5.19
N GLU A 326 -17.67 4.49 -5.70
CA GLU A 326 -16.59 3.67 -5.14
C GLU A 326 -15.21 4.27 -5.39
N HIS A 327 -14.42 4.37 -4.33
CA HIS A 327 -13.08 4.93 -4.35
C HIS A 327 -12.16 4.22 -3.34
N TRP A 328 -10.86 4.35 -3.57
CA TRP A 328 -9.86 4.13 -2.52
C TRP A 328 -9.62 5.43 -1.77
N ALA A 329 -9.35 5.32 -0.47
CA ALA A 329 -9.14 6.46 0.41
C ALA A 329 -7.77 6.38 1.09
N TYR A 330 -7.17 7.55 1.30
CA TYR A 330 -5.89 7.73 1.98
C TYR A 330 -6.03 8.86 3.00
N LEU A 331 -5.43 8.67 4.17
CA LEU A 331 -5.52 9.60 5.29
C LEU A 331 -4.13 9.79 5.90
N ALA A 332 -3.78 11.04 6.19
CA ALA A 332 -2.60 11.39 6.98
C ALA A 332 -2.95 12.55 7.92
N GLU A 333 -2.32 12.59 9.08
CA GLU A 333 -2.43 13.70 10.04
C GLU A 333 -1.05 14.11 10.53
N LYS A 334 -0.84 15.41 10.71
CA LYS A 334 0.31 15.95 11.41
C LYS A 334 -0.04 17.28 12.05
N ASP A 335 0.20 17.39 13.35
CA ASP A 335 0.08 18.62 14.15
C ASP A 335 -1.27 19.35 13.96
N GLY A 336 -2.36 18.58 13.90
CA GLY A 336 -3.73 19.05 13.70
C GLY A 336 -4.15 19.25 12.24
N VAL A 337 -3.21 19.15 11.30
CA VAL A 337 -3.48 19.22 9.85
C VAL A 337 -3.84 17.83 9.34
N ILE A 338 -4.98 17.70 8.67
CA ILE A 338 -5.47 16.43 8.13
C ILE A 338 -5.44 16.49 6.60
N ALA A 339 -4.79 15.52 5.97
CA ALA A 339 -4.84 15.34 4.52
C ALA A 339 -5.67 14.09 4.20
N TYR A 340 -6.59 14.23 3.25
CA TYR A 340 -7.46 13.15 2.78
C TYR A 340 -7.44 13.12 1.26
N ALA A 341 -7.30 11.92 0.67
CA ALA A 341 -7.35 11.76 -0.77
C ALA A 341 -8.22 10.57 -1.15
N THR A 342 -8.93 10.70 -2.26
CA THR A 342 -9.72 9.65 -2.87
C THR A 342 -9.23 9.37 -4.29
N THR A 343 -9.22 8.10 -4.69
CA THR A 343 -8.92 7.67 -6.06
C THR A 343 -10.08 6.83 -6.59
N SER A 344 -10.66 7.23 -7.73
CA SER A 344 -11.77 6.50 -8.34
C SER A 344 -11.41 5.03 -8.62
N MET A 345 -12.26 4.08 -8.21
CA MET A 345 -12.02 2.68 -8.55
C MET A 345 -12.37 2.38 -10.02
N PRO A 346 -11.59 1.54 -10.73
CA PRO A 346 -11.95 1.11 -12.07
C PRO A 346 -13.25 0.30 -12.08
N THR A 347 -14.27 0.78 -12.77
CA THR A 347 -15.55 0.07 -12.92
C THR A 347 -15.42 -1.00 -13.99
N HIS A 348 -15.20 -2.26 -13.59
CA HIS A 348 -15.00 -3.36 -14.55
C HIS A 348 -16.29 -3.80 -15.26
N ASP A 349 -17.46 -3.53 -14.67
CA ASP A 349 -18.75 -4.02 -15.15
C ASP A 349 -19.75 -2.91 -15.52
N GLY A 350 -19.35 -1.65 -15.37
CA GLY A 350 -20.21 -0.48 -15.59
C GLY A 350 -21.40 -0.37 -14.63
N LYS A 351 -21.48 -1.22 -13.59
CA LYS A 351 -22.60 -1.25 -12.63
C LYS A 351 -22.36 -0.41 -11.39
N ARG A 352 -21.10 -0.13 -11.07
CA ARG A 352 -20.69 0.71 -9.94
C ARG A 352 -20.43 2.12 -10.44
N GLU A 353 -20.92 3.11 -9.71
CA GLU A 353 -20.55 4.50 -9.96
C GLU A 353 -19.12 4.71 -9.48
N ALA A 354 -18.25 5.20 -10.37
CA ALA A 354 -16.88 5.53 -10.01
C ALA A 354 -16.89 6.76 -9.08
N GLY A 355 -16.18 6.68 -7.96
CA GLY A 355 -15.97 7.83 -7.08
C GLY A 355 -15.10 8.90 -7.73
N THR A 356 -14.87 9.97 -6.98
CA THR A 356 -14.05 11.10 -7.38
C THR A 356 -12.58 10.86 -7.07
N THR A 357 -11.70 11.31 -7.95
CA THR A 357 -10.28 11.49 -7.62
C THR A 357 -10.08 12.91 -7.11
N ALA A 358 -9.79 13.08 -5.83
CA ALA A 358 -9.59 14.39 -5.23
C ALA A 358 -8.69 14.36 -3.99
N LEU A 359 -8.07 15.50 -3.69
CA LEU A 359 -7.22 15.72 -2.53
C LEU A 359 -7.79 16.89 -1.72
N TRP A 360 -7.85 16.74 -0.41
CA TRP A 360 -8.26 17.79 0.52
C TRP A 360 -7.25 17.90 1.66
N VAL A 361 -7.01 19.13 2.08
CA VAL A 361 -6.23 19.44 3.28
C VAL A 361 -7.12 20.26 4.22
N ALA A 362 -7.27 19.79 5.46
CA ALA A 362 -7.98 20.49 6.50
C ALA A 362 -7.02 21.13 7.49
N GLU A 363 -7.20 22.44 7.68
CA GLU A 363 -6.53 23.25 8.68
C GLU A 363 -7.61 23.95 9.51
N ALA A 364 -7.44 23.99 10.85
CA ALA A 364 -8.40 24.60 11.77
C ALA A 364 -9.87 24.15 11.55
N GLY A 365 -10.07 22.87 11.22
CA GLY A 365 -11.41 22.28 11.05
C GLY A 365 -12.08 22.52 9.70
N ASN A 366 -11.40 23.11 8.71
CA ASN A 366 -12.00 23.44 7.42
C ASN A 366 -11.28 22.77 6.26
N TRP A 367 -12.03 22.06 5.40
CA TRP A 367 -11.49 21.45 4.19
C TRP A 367 -11.17 22.50 3.12
N THR A 368 -9.96 22.42 2.59
CA THR A 368 -9.56 23.05 1.33
C THR A 368 -9.31 21.95 0.30
N ARG A 369 -10.09 21.93 -0.78
CA ARG A 369 -9.83 21.02 -1.90
C ARG A 369 -8.60 21.51 -2.67
N ILE A 370 -7.65 20.61 -2.88
CA ILE A 370 -6.50 20.84 -3.75
C ILE A 370 -6.86 20.28 -5.12
N ASP A 371 -7.19 21.18 -6.05
CA ASP A 371 -7.38 20.78 -7.44
C ASP A 371 -6.01 20.57 -8.07
N VAL A 372 -5.54 19.32 -8.16
CA VAL A 372 -4.21 19.02 -8.71
C VAL A 372 -4.09 19.46 -10.18
N GLU A 373 -5.17 19.36 -10.95
CA GLU A 373 -5.18 19.74 -12.37
C GLU A 373 -5.27 21.26 -12.57
N GLN A 374 -6.06 21.96 -11.75
CA GLN A 374 -6.20 23.41 -11.83
C GLN A 374 -5.04 24.13 -11.13
N ALA A 375 -4.61 23.66 -9.96
CA ALA A 375 -3.49 24.26 -9.23
C ALA A 375 -2.27 24.28 -10.16
N ALA A 376 -2.00 23.21 -10.89
CA ALA A 376 -0.85 23.14 -11.77
C ALA A 376 -0.85 24.11 -12.98
N LYS A 377 -1.93 24.90 -13.20
CA LYS A 377 -2.00 25.94 -14.25
C LYS A 377 -1.43 27.29 -13.82
N ASN A 378 -1.37 27.53 -12.51
CA ASN A 378 -0.86 28.74 -11.88
C ASN A 378 0.55 28.49 -11.33
#